data_AF-A0A2A4WAZ0-F1
#
_entry.id   AF-A0A2A4WAZ0-F1
#
_cell.length_a   1.000
_cell.length_b   1.000
_cell.length_c   1.000
_cell.angle_alpha   90.00
_cell.angle_beta   90.00
_cell.angle_gamma   90.00
#
_symmetry.space_group_name_H-M   'P 1'
#
loop_
_entity.id
_entity.type
_entity.pdbx_description
1 polymer ?
#
loop_
_entity_poly.entity_id
_entity_poly.type
_entity_poly.pdbx_seq_one_letter_code
_entity_poly.pdbx_strand_id
1 'polypeptide(L)'
;MSTDADFSSINYQFLLKARDVAKRDPDLVVALLGIPRELVEPLAHTSASALTSIIQIREPLLILRAETWWWERLLKALNDGRQEEIDAVLEHACFVGTSPQGGND
;
A
#
# COMPACT_ATOMS: atom_id res chain seq x y z
N MET A 1 27.73 -4.19 -8.92
CA MET A 1 27.47 -2.75 -8.80
C MET A 1 26.26 -2.60 -7.92
N SER A 2 26.40 -2.04 -6.71
CA SER A 2 25.24 -1.80 -5.86
C SER A 2 24.48 -0.63 -6.47
N THR A 3 23.39 -0.91 -7.17
CA THR A 3 22.40 0.13 -7.48
C THR A 3 21.79 0.51 -6.15
N ASP A 4 22.30 1.60 -5.56
CA ASP A 4 21.68 2.20 -4.38
C ASP A 4 20.34 2.77 -4.85
N ALA A 5 19.32 1.91 -4.87
CA ALA A 5 18.00 2.26 -5.36
C ALA A 5 17.38 3.24 -4.38
N ASP A 6 17.12 4.46 -4.84
CA ASP A 6 16.56 5.53 -4.03
C ASP A 6 15.03 5.43 -4.01
N PHE A 7 14.47 4.99 -2.88
CA PHE A 7 13.02 4.89 -2.67
C PHE A 7 12.40 6.15 -2.07
N SER A 8 13.15 7.23 -1.82
CA SER A 8 12.67 8.44 -1.14
C SER A 8 11.35 8.98 -1.72
N SER A 9 11.27 9.09 -3.04
CA SER A 9 10.07 9.54 -3.75
C SER A 9 8.91 8.55 -3.61
N ILE A 10 9.20 7.25 -3.72
CA ILE A 10 8.19 6.18 -3.62
C ILE A 10 7.62 6.14 -2.19
N ASN A 11 8.48 6.22 -1.17
CA ASN A 11 8.12 6.29 0.24
C ASN A 11 7.16 7.47 0.49
N TYR A 12 7.50 8.66 -0.03
CA TYR A 12 6.67 9.84 0.11
C TYR A 12 5.30 9.70 -0.57
N GLN A 13 5.27 9.24 -1.83
CA GLN A 13 4.02 9.05 -2.57
C GLN A 13 3.12 8.01 -1.91
N PHE A 14 3.71 6.91 -1.43
CA PHE A 14 2.99 5.87 -0.70
C PHE A 14 2.34 6.42 0.56
N LEU A 15 3.11 7.07 1.46
CA LEU A 15 2.57 7.62 2.71
C LEU A 15 1.56 8.73 2.46
N LEU A 16 1.77 9.57 1.44
CA LEU A 16 0.82 10.61 1.07
C LEU A 16 -0.51 10.00 0.63
N LYS A 17 -0.47 8.95 -0.20
CA LYS A 17 -1.67 8.24 -0.65
C LYS A 17 -2.35 7.53 0.51
N ALA A 18 -1.59 6.83 1.35
CA ALA A 18 -2.09 6.15 2.53
C ALA A 18 -2.82 7.12 3.48
N ARG A 19 -2.25 8.32 3.70
CA ARG A 19 -2.89 9.40 4.44
C ARG A 19 -4.22 9.83 3.82
N ASP A 20 -4.24 10.05 2.51
CA ASP A 20 -5.45 10.53 1.83
C ASP A 20 -6.56 9.48 1.82
N VAL A 21 -6.21 8.20 1.78
CA VAL A 21 -7.16 7.11 1.99
C VAL A 21 -7.60 7.08 3.45
N ALA A 22 -6.70 7.20 4.45
CA ALA A 22 -7.05 7.19 5.87
C ALA A 22 -8.08 8.26 6.25
N LYS A 23 -8.04 9.42 5.58
CA LYS A 23 -9.02 10.50 5.76
C LYS A 23 -10.41 10.18 5.21
N ARG A 24 -10.50 9.32 4.19
CA ARG A 24 -11.74 9.03 3.45
C ARG A 24 -12.36 7.71 3.90
N ASP A 25 -11.52 6.70 4.04
CA ASP A 25 -11.87 5.32 4.35
C ASP A 25 -10.76 4.68 5.20
N PRO A 26 -10.83 4.83 6.54
CA PRO A 26 -9.85 4.29 7.48
C PRO A 26 -9.69 2.77 7.39
N ASP A 27 -10.78 2.04 7.16
CA ASP A 27 -10.77 0.58 7.16
C ASP A 27 -10.05 0.04 5.91
N LEU A 28 -10.17 0.74 4.78
CA LEU A 28 -9.43 0.40 3.56
C LEU A 28 -7.91 0.50 3.72
N VAL A 29 -7.41 1.41 4.55
CA VAL A 29 -5.95 1.54 4.81
C VAL A 29 -5.42 0.32 5.55
N VAL A 30 -6.17 -0.19 6.51
CA VAL A 30 -5.81 -1.41 7.24
C VAL A 30 -5.82 -2.60 6.28
N ALA A 31 -6.94 -2.79 5.56
CA ALA A 31 -7.17 -3.94 4.69
C ALA A 31 -6.21 -4.00 3.49
N LEU A 32 -5.91 -2.86 2.85
CA LEU A 32 -5.18 -2.83 1.59
C LEU A 32 -3.70 -2.51 1.76
N LEU A 33 -3.38 -1.60 2.70
CA LEU A 33 -2.02 -1.08 2.88
C LEU A 33 -1.31 -1.72 4.08
N GLY A 34 -1.99 -2.57 4.85
CA GLY A 34 -1.42 -3.25 6.01
C GLY A 34 -0.99 -2.30 7.12
N ILE A 35 -1.55 -1.08 7.17
CA ILE A 35 -1.22 -0.12 8.22
C ILE A 35 -1.97 -0.54 9.49
N PRO A 36 -1.28 -0.72 10.63
CA PRO A 36 -1.92 -1.04 11.89
C PRO A 36 -3.01 -0.03 12.26
N ARG A 37 -4.13 -0.51 12.81
CA ARG A 37 -5.32 0.30 13.09
C ARG A 37 -4.99 1.52 13.97
N GLU A 38 -4.10 1.34 14.94
CA GLU A 38 -3.61 2.36 15.86
C GLU A 38 -2.84 3.50 15.17
N LEU A 39 -2.30 3.27 13.97
CA LEU A 39 -1.57 4.27 13.19
C LEU A 39 -2.47 5.02 12.21
N VAL A 40 -3.70 4.54 11.95
CA VAL A 40 -4.59 5.13 10.95
C VAL A 40 -5.01 6.56 11.32
N GLU A 41 -5.40 6.78 12.57
CA GLU A 41 -5.81 8.12 13.04
C GLU A 41 -4.63 9.11 13.08
N PRO A 42 -3.46 8.79 13.66
CA PRO A 42 -2.27 9.64 13.57
C PRO A 42 -1.88 9.96 12.13
N LEU A 43 -1.92 8.96 11.23
CA LEU A 43 -1.63 9.15 9.83
C LEU A 43 -2.61 10.15 9.21
N ALA A 44 -3.92 9.95 9.37
CA ALA A 44 -4.95 10.83 8.83
C ALA A 44 -4.79 12.30 9.25
N HIS A 45 -4.31 12.56 10.46
CA HIS A 45 -4.09 13.92 10.98
C HIS A 45 -2.73 14.54 10.61
N THR A 46 -1.80 13.75 10.08
CA THR A 46 -0.48 14.23 9.67
C THR A 46 -0.59 15.12 8.43
N SER A 47 0.01 16.31 8.44
CA SER A 47 -0.02 17.21 7.27
C SER A 47 0.83 16.68 6.11
N ALA A 48 0.54 17.12 4.88
CA ALA A 48 1.37 16.78 3.71
C ALA A 48 2.82 17.25 3.88
N SER A 49 2.99 18.46 4.42
CA SER A 49 4.30 19.03 4.67
C SER A 49 5.08 18.24 5.71
N ALA A 50 4.44 17.73 6.76
CA ALA A 50 5.09 16.91 7.77
C ALA A 50 5.62 15.58 7.20
N LEU A 51 4.92 14.99 6.22
CA LEU A 51 5.38 13.77 5.54
C LEU A 51 6.62 13.98 4.67
N THR A 52 6.97 15.22 4.30
CA THR A 52 8.12 15.48 3.41
C THR A 52 9.45 15.03 4.02
N SER A 53 9.57 14.99 5.35
CA SER A 53 10.76 14.49 6.04
C SER A 53 11.09 13.03 5.69
N ILE A 54 10.13 12.25 5.21
CA ILE A 54 10.35 10.84 4.82
C ILE A 54 11.29 10.69 3.63
N ILE A 55 11.48 11.74 2.81
CA ILE A 55 12.39 11.69 1.65
C ILE A 55 13.86 11.50 2.06
N GLN A 56 14.19 11.67 3.34
CA GLN A 56 15.52 11.41 3.87
C GLN A 56 15.80 9.89 3.99
N ILE A 57 14.76 9.06 3.94
CA ILE A 57 14.88 7.59 3.99
C ILE A 57 14.94 7.07 2.56
N ARG A 58 16.08 6.47 2.20
CA ARG A 58 16.32 5.93 0.85
C ARG A 58 15.93 4.47 0.73
N GLU A 59 15.88 3.76 1.85
CA GLU A 59 15.46 2.38 1.95
C GLU A 59 13.95 2.24 1.70
N PRO A 60 13.49 1.12 1.11
CA PRO A 60 12.06 0.89 0.92
C PRO A 60 11.36 0.72 2.27
N LEU A 61 10.31 1.52 2.51
CA LEU A 61 9.44 1.40 3.68
C LEU A 61 8.18 0.55 3.42
N LEU A 62 8.02 0.07 2.19
CA LEU A 62 6.93 -0.78 1.75
C LEU A 62 7.44 -2.16 1.41
N ILE A 63 6.66 -3.18 1.77
CA ILE A 63 6.91 -4.57 1.37
C ILE A 63 6.00 -4.87 0.18
N LEU A 64 6.57 -5.43 -0.87
CA LEU A 64 5.80 -5.85 -2.04
C LEU A 64 4.92 -7.05 -1.68
N ARG A 65 3.72 -7.09 -2.28
CA ARG A 65 2.87 -8.29 -2.30
C ARG A 65 3.67 -9.46 -2.90
N ALA A 66 3.75 -10.57 -2.17
CA ALA A 66 4.62 -11.70 -2.52
C ALA A 66 3.99 -12.66 -3.55
N GLU A 67 2.67 -12.61 -3.72
CA GLU A 67 1.90 -13.50 -4.58
C GLU A 67 2.11 -13.17 -6.07
N THR A 68 3.08 -13.85 -6.72
CA THR A 68 3.40 -13.68 -8.15
C THR A 68 2.18 -13.80 -9.05
N TRP A 69 1.28 -14.75 -8.79
CA TRP A 69 0.07 -14.97 -9.58
C TRP A 69 -0.83 -13.72 -9.61
N TRP A 70 -0.87 -12.94 -8.53
CA TRP A 70 -1.67 -11.72 -8.44
C TRP A 70 -1.10 -10.64 -9.36
N TRP A 71 0.23 -10.48 -9.37
CA TRP A 71 0.92 -9.55 -10.25
C TRP A 71 0.76 -9.93 -11.73
N GLU A 72 0.93 -11.20 -12.07
CA GLU A 72 0.74 -11.68 -13.45
C GLU A 72 -0.67 -11.36 -13.97
N ARG A 73 -1.68 -11.61 -13.13
CA ARG A 73 -3.09 -11.34 -13.45
C ARG A 73 -3.34 -9.85 -13.67
N LEU A 74 -2.84 -8.99 -12.76
CA LEU A 74 -2.97 -7.54 -12.88
C LEU A 74 -2.28 -7.00 -14.14
N LEU A 75 -1.01 -7.36 -14.35
CA LEU A 75 -0.22 -6.86 -15.47
C LEU A 75 -0.82 -7.27 -16.81
N LYS A 76 -1.33 -8.50 -16.92
CA LYS A 76 -2.05 -8.95 -18.11
C LYS A 76 -3.33 -8.15 -18.34
N ALA A 77 -4.13 -7.92 -17.31
CA ALA A 77 -5.37 -7.16 -17.42
C ALA A 77 -5.13 -5.71 -17.86
N LEU A 78 -4.08 -5.07 -17.32
CA LEU A 78 -3.65 -3.73 -17.70
C LEU A 78 -3.21 -3.66 -19.17
N ASN A 79 -2.39 -4.60 -19.62
CA ASN A 79 -1.92 -4.65 -21.00
C ASN A 79 -3.06 -4.93 -22.01
N ASP A 80 -4.02 -5.76 -21.62
CA ASP A 80 -5.18 -6.12 -22.47
C ASP A 80 -6.32 -5.10 -22.38
N GLY A 81 -6.21 -4.06 -21.53
CA GLY A 81 -7.26 -3.05 -21.32
C GLY A 81 -8.57 -3.59 -20.73
N ARG A 82 -8.53 -4.68 -19.95
CA ARG A 82 -9.71 -5.34 -19.41
C ARG A 82 -10.12 -4.77 -18.05
N GLN A 83 -10.96 -3.73 -18.05
CA GLN A 83 -11.36 -3.00 -16.83
C GLN A 83 -12.02 -3.91 -15.77
N GLU A 84 -12.94 -4.79 -16.17
CA GLU A 84 -13.63 -5.69 -15.23
C GLU A 84 -12.65 -6.59 -14.46
N GLU A 85 -11.59 -7.06 -15.14
CA GLU A 85 -10.56 -7.89 -14.53
C GLU A 85 -9.63 -7.07 -13.62
N ILE A 86 -9.34 -5.82 -13.98
CA ILE A 86 -8.59 -4.89 -13.12
C ILE A 86 -9.37 -4.68 -11.81
N ASP A 87 -10.67 -4.39 -11.89
CA ASP A 87 -11.52 -4.15 -10.74
C ASP A 87 -11.58 -5.40 -9.83
N ALA A 88 -11.75 -6.58 -10.41
CA ALA A 88 -11.77 -7.85 -9.67
C ALA A 88 -10.44 -8.17 -8.97
N VAL A 89 -9.30 -7.89 -9.61
CA VAL A 89 -7.96 -8.11 -9.02
C VAL A 89 -7.69 -7.14 -7.87
N LEU A 90 -8.14 -5.89 -7.99
CA LEU A 90 -8.05 -4.89 -6.93
C LEU A 90 -8.96 -5.23 -5.75
N GLU A 91 -10.19 -5.67 -6.00
CA GLU A 91 -11.10 -6.14 -4.95
C GLU A 91 -10.51 -7.31 -4.16
N HIS A 92 -9.95 -8.31 -4.87
CA HIS A 92 -9.23 -9.41 -4.24
C HIS A 92 -8.04 -8.92 -3.38
N ALA A 93 -7.42 -7.79 -3.72
CA ALA A 93 -6.33 -7.25 -2.92
C ALA A 93 -6.76 -6.81 -1.51
N CYS A 94 -7.96 -6.24 -1.39
CA CYS A 94 -8.54 -5.81 -0.12
C CYS A 94 -8.87 -6.99 0.81
N PHE A 95 -9.29 -8.14 0.26
CA PHE A 95 -9.69 -9.30 1.07
C PHE A 95 -8.52 -9.98 1.78
N VAL A 96 -7.36 -10.11 1.13
CA VAL A 96 -6.21 -10.87 1.69
C VAL A 96 -5.58 -10.16 2.90
N GLY A 97 -5.57 -8.82 2.94
CA GLY A 97 -4.97 -8.07 4.07
C GLY A 97 -5.83 -7.98 5.33
N THR A 98 -7.03 -8.57 5.34
CA THR A 98 -7.96 -8.56 6.50
C THR A 98 -7.97 -9.87 7.30
N SER A 99 -7.20 -10.89 6.90
CA SER A 99 -7.12 -12.12 7.68
C SER A 99 -6.34 -11.84 8.98
N PRO A 100 -6.96 -11.97 10.16
CA PRO A 100 -6.20 -11.97 11.40
C PRO A 100 -5.21 -13.14 11.32
N GLN A 101 -3.95 -12.92 11.71
CA GLN A 101 -3.16 -14.05 12.19
C GLN A 101 -3.97 -14.69 13.31
N GLY A 102 -4.43 -15.92 13.08
CA GLY A 102 -5.13 -16.70 14.08
C GLY A 102 -4.30 -16.72 15.35
N GLY A 103 -4.95 -16.38 16.47
CA GLY A 103 -4.36 -16.55 17.78
C GLY A 103 -3.94 -18.01 17.93
N ASN A 104 -2.67 -18.21 18.26
CA ASN A 104 -2.25 -19.46 18.88
C ASN A 104 -2.39 -19.27 20.39
N ASP A 105 -3.32 -20.02 20.96
CA ASP A 105 -3.28 -20.46 22.35
C ASP A 105 -1.98 -21.24 22.64
#